data_AF-A0A9D4UQV6-F1
#
_entry.id   AF-A0A9D4UQV6-F1
#
_cell.length_a   1.000
_cell.length_b   1.000
_cell.length_c   1.000
_cell.angle_alpha   90.00
_cell.angle_beta   90.00
_cell.angle_gamma   90.00
#
_symmetry.space_group_name_H-M   'P 1'
#
loop_
_entity.id
_entity.type
_entity.pdbx_description
1 polymer ?
#
loop_
_entity_poly.entity_id
_entity_poly.type
_entity_poly.pdbx_seq_one_letter_code
_entity_poly.pdbx_strand_id
1 'polypeptide(L)'
;MRFSVYLLALGMAISTFFNHGSLLVVADCTTYIVKSGDTCYAISQAHGISLSDFQSWNAGISCNNLQIGQSVCMSKPSANSPSGSTCTTYTIKSGDTCYAISQAPSPTPSSHFNGKILRVYIGALYNGVQFTDVPIRNDVAFHFILAFVIDYASATAPTNGVFKIYWQNSVITPDTVKAIKAQHKNVKVMVSLGGDTISDQFVQFRATSVNSWVANAVSSLTSLINEYHLDGIDIDYEHFDGVLTQTFVSCMGQLITQLKAKRVISIASIAPFDGVESQYTALWGQYSNVIDLVNFQFYSYGGSISASQYVSLYNGAAAKYGGGAKVLASFSTGGAGLEPSTVLSACRQLKASGKLPGIFIFSADDSYKSSTKFQYEQQAQALLAS
;
A
#
# COMPACT_ATOMS: atom_id res chain seq x y z
N MET A 1 -20.38 30.95 -64.56
CA MET A 1 -19.62 31.68 -63.52
C MET A 1 -19.52 30.80 -62.29
N ARG A 2 -18.30 30.41 -61.91
CA ARG A 2 -18.00 29.77 -60.62
C ARG A 2 -17.73 30.87 -59.61
N PHE A 3 -18.34 30.81 -58.43
CA PHE A 3 -17.85 31.48 -57.22
C PHE A 3 -18.19 30.66 -55.98
N SER A 4 -17.29 30.77 -55.02
CA SER A 4 -17.13 29.99 -53.80
C SER A 4 -17.67 30.76 -52.57
N VAL A 5 -18.16 30.00 -51.58
CA VAL A 5 -18.06 30.20 -50.10
C VAL A 5 -18.88 31.35 -49.45
N TYR A 6 -19.78 31.00 -48.52
CA TYR A 6 -19.72 31.20 -47.04
C TYR A 6 -21.08 30.84 -46.43
N LEU A 7 -21.13 29.77 -45.63
CA LEU A 7 -22.31 29.38 -44.85
C LEU A 7 -22.24 30.13 -43.50
N LEU A 8 -23.12 31.11 -43.30
CA LEU A 8 -23.36 31.78 -42.02
C LEU A 8 -24.11 30.82 -41.08
N ALA A 9 -23.41 30.27 -40.09
CA ALA A 9 -24.04 29.63 -38.93
C ALA A 9 -24.34 30.71 -37.88
N LEU A 10 -25.62 31.01 -37.70
CA LEU A 10 -26.13 31.84 -36.61
C LEU A 10 -25.93 31.09 -35.28
N GLY A 11 -25.26 31.71 -34.32
CA GLY A 11 -25.08 31.16 -32.98
C GLY A 11 -26.39 31.10 -32.19
N MET A 12 -26.74 29.90 -31.69
CA MET A 12 -27.61 29.74 -30.53
C MET A 12 -26.72 29.44 -29.32
N ALA A 13 -26.79 30.33 -28.33
CA ALA A 13 -26.20 30.13 -27.02
C ALA A 13 -26.91 28.95 -26.33
N ILE A 14 -26.19 27.84 -26.14
CA ILE A 14 -26.60 26.76 -25.25
C ILE A 14 -26.11 27.17 -23.85
N SER A 15 -27.02 27.67 -23.02
CA SER A 15 -26.80 27.80 -21.57
C SER A 15 -26.81 26.41 -20.94
N THR A 16 -25.66 25.76 -20.91
CA THR A 16 -25.45 24.56 -20.08
C THR A 16 -25.20 25.01 -18.64
N PHE A 17 -26.25 24.96 -17.81
CA PHE A 17 -26.09 24.93 -16.36
C PHE A 17 -25.47 23.57 -15.97
N PHE A 18 -24.14 23.51 -15.91
CA PHE A 18 -23.45 22.44 -15.20
C PHE A 18 -23.57 22.70 -13.71
N ASN A 19 -24.64 22.19 -13.09
CA ASN A 19 -24.71 22.10 -11.65
C ASN A 19 -23.69 21.03 -11.22
N HIS A 20 -22.58 21.47 -10.65
CA HIS A 20 -21.53 20.61 -10.14
C HIS A 20 -22.11 19.83 -8.95
N GLY A 21 -22.50 18.58 -9.20
CA GLY A 21 -22.85 17.61 -8.17
C GLY A 21 -21.63 17.31 -7.32
N SER A 22 -21.33 18.18 -6.37
CA SER A 22 -20.48 17.86 -5.23
C SER A 22 -21.24 16.85 -4.38
N LEU A 23 -20.83 15.59 -4.40
CA LEU A 23 -21.31 14.60 -3.45
C LEU A 23 -20.54 14.82 -2.12
N LEU A 24 -21.14 15.60 -1.23
CA LEU A 24 -20.83 15.72 0.20
C LEU A 24 -22.09 15.21 0.91
N VAL A 25 -22.11 14.30 1.90
CA VAL A 25 -21.31 14.17 3.12
C VAL A 25 -21.42 12.69 3.56
N VAL A 26 -20.32 12.04 3.96
CA VAL A 26 -20.43 10.83 4.81
C VAL A 26 -20.62 11.32 6.23
N ALA A 27 -21.87 11.49 6.64
CA ALA A 27 -22.19 11.63 8.04
C ALA A 27 -22.34 10.23 8.63
N ASP A 28 -21.78 10.00 9.82
CA ASP A 28 -22.07 8.80 10.59
C ASP A 28 -23.55 8.81 10.99
N CYS A 29 -24.37 8.15 10.18
CA CYS A 29 -25.77 7.89 10.43
C CYS A 29 -26.03 6.39 10.22
N THR A 30 -26.97 5.81 10.96
CA THR A 30 -27.54 4.51 10.58
C THR A 30 -28.16 4.63 9.20
N THR A 31 -27.74 3.81 8.24
CA THR A 31 -28.21 3.88 6.84
C THR A 31 -29.21 2.79 6.51
N TYR A 32 -30.05 3.08 5.51
CA TYR A 32 -30.95 2.13 4.87
C TYR A 32 -30.71 2.16 3.35
N ILE A 33 -30.74 0.99 2.71
CA ILE A 33 -30.61 0.88 1.25
C ILE A 33 -32.00 0.73 0.64
N VAL A 34 -32.36 1.67 -0.23
CA VAL A 34 -33.66 1.71 -0.92
C VAL A 34 -33.88 0.46 -1.75
N LYS A 35 -35.05 -0.15 -1.60
CA LYS A 35 -35.53 -1.34 -2.31
C LYS A 35 -36.61 -0.97 -3.31
N SER A 36 -36.91 -1.91 -4.22
CA SER A 36 -38.01 -1.74 -5.17
C SER A 36 -39.34 -1.55 -4.44
N GLY A 37 -40.10 -0.53 -4.82
CA GLY A 37 -41.38 -0.18 -4.21
C GLY A 37 -41.30 0.74 -2.99
N ASP A 38 -40.10 1.11 -2.55
CA ASP A 38 -39.93 2.03 -1.43
C ASP A 38 -40.35 3.47 -1.77
N THR A 39 -40.85 4.17 -0.77
CA THR A 39 -41.06 5.62 -0.78
C THR A 39 -40.42 6.22 0.48
N CYS A 40 -40.05 7.50 0.47
CA CYS A 40 -39.58 8.18 1.69
C CYS A 40 -40.56 8.02 2.87
N TYR A 41 -41.86 8.06 2.58
CA TYR A 41 -42.89 7.88 3.60
C TYR A 41 -42.88 6.46 4.17
N ALA A 42 -42.86 5.43 3.31
CA ALA A 42 -42.83 4.03 3.77
C ALA A 42 -41.55 3.72 4.57
N ILE A 43 -40.39 4.22 4.13
CA ILE A 43 -39.12 4.04 4.82
C ILE A 43 -39.12 4.76 6.17
N SER A 44 -39.50 6.04 6.21
CA SER A 44 -39.52 6.81 7.47
C SER A 44 -40.48 6.21 8.51
N GLN A 45 -41.67 5.78 8.09
CA GLN A 45 -42.65 5.12 8.96
C GLN A 45 -42.15 3.79 9.49
N ALA A 46 -41.56 2.94 8.64
CA ALA A 46 -41.04 1.63 9.05
C ALA A 46 -39.93 1.72 10.11
N HIS A 47 -39.27 2.87 10.21
CA HIS A 47 -38.19 3.13 11.16
C HIS A 47 -38.55 4.12 12.27
N GLY A 48 -39.84 4.48 12.41
CA GLY A 48 -40.33 5.32 13.50
C GLY A 48 -39.86 6.77 13.45
N ILE A 49 -39.56 7.29 12.26
CA ILE A 49 -39.04 8.65 12.04
C ILE A 49 -40.11 9.49 11.34
N SER A 50 -40.21 10.78 11.66
CA SER A 50 -41.10 11.68 10.91
C SER A 50 -40.59 11.88 9.47
N LEU A 51 -41.48 12.01 8.49
CA LEU A 51 -41.07 12.27 7.10
C LEU A 51 -40.21 13.55 7.00
N SER A 52 -40.54 14.56 7.80
CA SER A 52 -39.78 15.81 7.88
C SER A 52 -38.35 15.61 8.40
N ASP A 53 -38.16 14.79 9.44
CA ASP A 53 -36.83 14.50 9.97
C ASP A 53 -36.02 13.71 8.95
N PHE A 54 -36.63 12.67 8.35
CA PHE A 54 -36.03 11.87 7.30
C PHE A 54 -35.56 12.74 6.13
N GLN A 55 -36.39 13.68 5.66
CA GLN A 55 -36.01 14.61 4.59
C GLN A 55 -34.90 15.56 5.03
N SER A 56 -34.94 16.06 6.27
CA SER A 56 -33.91 16.97 6.81
C SER A 56 -32.53 16.31 6.91
N TRP A 57 -32.49 15.00 7.20
CA TRP A 57 -31.25 14.21 7.31
C TRP A 57 -30.69 13.81 5.96
N ASN A 58 -31.53 13.81 4.92
CA ASN A 58 -31.21 13.38 3.57
C ASN A 58 -31.31 14.55 2.58
N ALA A 59 -30.74 15.70 2.96
CA ALA A 59 -30.74 16.90 2.12
C ALA A 59 -30.06 16.59 0.77
N GLY A 60 -30.83 16.65 -0.32
CA GLY A 60 -30.40 16.29 -1.68
C GLY A 60 -31.10 15.06 -2.26
N ILE A 61 -31.84 14.30 -1.46
CA ILE A 61 -32.69 13.21 -1.95
C ILE A 61 -34.06 13.75 -2.38
N SER A 62 -34.47 13.44 -3.60
CA SER A 62 -35.82 13.72 -4.08
C SER A 62 -36.74 12.55 -3.76
N CYS A 63 -37.70 12.76 -2.86
CA CYS A 63 -38.69 11.72 -2.50
C CYS A 63 -39.61 11.29 -3.63
N ASN A 64 -39.71 12.10 -4.69
CA ASN A 64 -40.47 11.78 -5.90
C ASN A 64 -39.63 10.97 -6.91
N ASN A 65 -38.34 10.78 -6.66
CA ASN A 65 -37.42 10.10 -7.57
C ASN A 65 -36.37 9.29 -6.81
N LEU A 66 -36.82 8.50 -5.84
CA LEU A 66 -35.96 7.66 -5.01
C LEU A 66 -35.41 6.49 -5.83
N GLN A 67 -34.09 6.29 -5.84
CA GLN A 67 -33.44 5.27 -6.68
C GLN A 67 -33.22 3.97 -5.91
N ILE A 68 -33.53 2.82 -6.53
CA ILE A 68 -33.21 1.51 -5.95
C ILE A 68 -31.69 1.40 -5.76
N GLY A 69 -31.26 0.94 -4.59
CA GLY A 69 -29.85 0.85 -4.21
C GLY A 69 -29.25 2.14 -3.65
N GLN A 70 -29.99 3.26 -3.65
CA GLN A 70 -29.58 4.50 -3.01
C GLN A 70 -29.52 4.31 -1.48
N SER A 71 -28.47 4.82 -0.84
CA SER A 71 -28.36 4.84 0.62
C SER A 71 -28.98 6.10 1.20
N VAL A 72 -29.76 5.97 2.26
CA VAL A 72 -30.40 7.07 2.99
C VAL A 72 -30.12 6.97 4.49
N CYS A 73 -30.01 8.10 5.17
CA CYS A 73 -29.85 8.19 6.63
C CYS A 73 -31.18 7.98 7.36
N MET A 74 -31.16 7.08 8.33
CA MET A 74 -32.26 6.75 9.27
C MET A 74 -32.04 7.32 10.67
N SER A 75 -31.03 8.16 10.84
CA SER A 75 -30.76 8.86 12.09
C SER A 75 -30.16 10.23 11.78
N LYS A 76 -30.30 11.16 12.71
CA LYS A 76 -29.73 12.51 12.57
C LYS A 76 -28.22 12.41 12.32
N PRO A 77 -27.71 12.96 11.20
CA PRO A 77 -26.29 13.12 10.95
C PRO A 77 -25.59 13.77 12.14
N SER A 78 -24.65 13.07 12.77
CA SER A 78 -23.85 13.65 13.86
C SER A 78 -22.82 14.62 13.28
N ALA A 79 -22.88 15.90 13.67
CA ALA A 79 -21.88 16.91 13.32
C ALA A 79 -20.62 16.82 14.20
N ASN A 80 -20.25 15.62 14.65
CA ASN A 80 -19.01 15.41 15.38
C ASN A 80 -17.87 15.24 14.38
N SER A 81 -17.40 16.36 13.83
CA SER A 81 -16.14 16.40 13.11
C SER A 81 -14.99 16.14 14.10
N PRO A 82 -14.15 15.11 13.91
CA PRO A 82 -12.80 15.13 14.45
C PRO A 82 -12.08 16.28 13.75
N SER A 83 -11.64 17.28 14.50
CA SER A 83 -10.77 18.33 13.97
C SER A 83 -9.51 17.67 13.42
N GLY A 84 -9.39 17.58 12.08
CA GLY A 84 -8.20 17.03 11.42
C GLY A 84 -8.41 16.17 10.16
N SER A 85 -9.63 15.78 9.79
CA SER A 85 -9.84 14.99 8.56
C SER A 85 -9.98 15.88 7.32
N THR A 86 -8.96 15.89 6.45
CA THR A 86 -9.06 16.48 5.11
C THR A 86 -9.93 15.61 4.20
N CYS A 87 -11.11 16.13 3.86
CA CYS A 87 -11.98 15.52 2.85
C CYS A 87 -11.28 15.58 1.49
N THR A 88 -10.90 14.43 0.94
CA THR A 88 -10.27 14.37 -0.39
C THR A 88 -11.36 14.23 -1.45
N THR A 89 -11.50 15.24 -2.30
CA THR A 89 -12.40 15.20 -3.47
C THR A 89 -11.79 14.37 -4.58
N TYR A 90 -12.54 13.44 -5.17
CA TYR A 90 -12.14 12.67 -6.35
C TYR A 90 -12.81 13.24 -7.61
N THR A 91 -12.01 13.60 -8.61
CA THR A 91 -12.51 14.01 -9.93
C THR A 91 -12.63 12.77 -10.80
N ILE A 92 -13.87 12.48 -11.24
CA ILE A 92 -14.19 11.34 -12.12
C ILE A 92 -13.43 11.47 -13.44
N LYS A 93 -12.77 10.40 -13.85
CA LYS A 93 -12.04 10.26 -15.11
C LYS A 93 -12.79 9.34 -16.07
N SER A 94 -12.50 9.47 -17.36
CA SER A 94 -13.03 8.57 -18.38
C SER A 94 -12.58 7.13 -18.09
N GLY A 95 -13.53 6.20 -18.00
CA GLY A 95 -13.29 4.78 -17.67
C GLY A 95 -13.59 4.39 -16.23
N ASP A 96 -13.93 5.34 -15.35
CA ASP A 96 -14.35 5.02 -13.99
C ASP A 96 -15.67 4.27 -13.95
N THR A 97 -15.81 3.39 -12.95
CA THR A 97 -17.08 2.74 -12.62
C THR A 97 -17.42 2.97 -11.16
N CYS A 98 -18.72 3.01 -10.81
CA CYS A 98 -19.16 3.13 -9.43
C CYS A 98 -18.59 2.03 -8.53
N TYR A 99 -18.42 0.81 -9.07
CA TYR A 99 -17.80 -0.31 -8.37
C TYR A 99 -16.33 -0.02 -8.03
N ALA A 100 -15.54 0.47 -8.99
CA ALA A 100 -14.13 0.82 -8.79
C ALA A 100 -13.94 1.99 -7.80
N ILE A 101 -14.84 2.98 -7.82
CA ILE A 101 -14.80 4.12 -6.89
C ILE A 101 -15.22 3.69 -5.48
N SER A 102 -16.23 2.81 -5.34
CA SER A 102 -16.73 2.33 -4.03
C SER A 102 -15.78 1.37 -3.30
N GLN A 103 -14.91 0.68 -4.04
CA GLN A 103 -13.92 -0.27 -3.53
C GLN A 103 -12.53 0.36 -3.33
N ALA A 104 -12.36 1.63 -3.73
CA ALA A 104 -11.14 2.35 -3.43
C ALA A 104 -11.06 2.50 -1.91
N PRO A 105 -10.04 1.94 -1.24
CA PRO A 105 -9.84 2.26 0.16
C PRO A 105 -9.73 3.77 0.28
N SER A 106 -10.27 4.33 1.37
CA SER A 106 -9.87 5.69 1.78
C SER A 106 -8.35 5.74 1.69
N PRO A 107 -7.75 6.76 1.04
CA PRO A 107 -6.31 6.88 1.03
C PRO A 107 -5.86 6.77 2.47
N THR A 108 -5.09 5.72 2.80
CA THR A 108 -4.42 5.64 4.10
C THR A 108 -3.70 6.97 4.20
N PRO A 109 -4.08 7.86 5.13
CA PRO A 109 -3.53 9.19 5.08
C PRO A 109 -2.02 9.01 5.25
N SER A 110 -1.27 9.58 4.31
CA SER A 110 0.20 9.63 4.31
C SER A 110 0.75 10.26 5.61
N SER A 111 -0.13 10.76 6.48
CA SER A 111 0.12 11.24 7.83
C SER A 111 0.45 10.16 8.87
N HIS A 112 0.28 8.85 8.59
CA HIS A 112 0.45 7.83 9.64
C HIS A 112 1.88 7.68 10.20
N PHE A 113 2.92 8.12 9.49
CA PHE A 113 4.31 7.90 9.91
C PHE A 113 5.09 9.18 10.25
N ASN A 114 4.52 10.37 10.01
CA ASN A 114 5.17 11.68 10.25
C ASN A 114 6.65 11.76 9.77
N GLY A 115 7.01 11.05 8.70
CA GLY A 115 8.39 10.98 8.18
C GLY A 115 9.40 10.16 9.01
N LYS A 116 8.93 9.31 9.92
CA LYS A 116 9.76 8.55 10.88
C LYS A 116 9.46 7.05 10.85
N ILE A 117 9.62 6.41 9.69
CA ILE A 117 9.50 4.96 9.57
C ILE A 117 10.87 4.31 9.33
N LEU A 118 11.20 3.30 10.14
CA LEU A 118 12.26 2.34 9.85
C LEU A 118 11.63 0.98 9.55
N ARG A 119 12.11 0.31 8.50
CA ARG A 119 11.76 -1.08 8.22
C ARG A 119 13.01 -1.96 8.14
N VAL A 120 12.92 -3.20 8.60
CA VAL A 120 14.06 -4.14 8.59
C VAL A 120 13.60 -5.51 8.11
N TYR A 121 14.21 -6.01 7.03
CA TYR A 121 14.00 -7.38 6.57
C TYR A 121 14.67 -8.36 7.54
N ILE A 122 14.02 -9.50 7.81
CA ILE A 122 14.52 -10.49 8.77
C ILE A 122 14.07 -11.92 8.43
N GLY A 123 14.95 -12.89 8.63
CA GLY A 123 14.65 -14.32 8.73
C GLY A 123 15.07 -15.17 7.53
N ALA A 124 15.59 -14.58 6.45
CA ALA A 124 15.88 -15.29 5.21
C ALA A 124 17.12 -16.20 5.28
N LEU A 125 18.08 -15.92 6.17
CA LEU A 125 19.39 -16.59 6.16
C LEU A 125 19.54 -17.73 7.16
N TYR A 126 18.48 -18.08 7.89
CA TYR A 126 18.45 -19.19 8.85
C TYR A 126 19.61 -19.18 9.87
N ASN A 127 19.97 -17.99 10.34
CA ASN A 127 21.16 -17.80 11.16
C ASN A 127 20.91 -17.58 12.66
N GLY A 128 19.65 -17.69 13.09
CA GLY A 128 19.26 -17.55 14.49
C GLY A 128 19.00 -16.11 14.95
N VAL A 129 19.02 -15.11 14.06
CA VAL A 129 18.63 -13.74 14.44
C VAL A 129 17.18 -13.70 14.94
N GLN A 130 16.95 -12.97 16.02
CA GLN A 130 15.63 -12.78 16.64
C GLN A 130 15.21 -11.31 16.55
N PHE A 131 13.91 -11.05 16.68
CA PHE A 131 13.41 -9.67 16.79
C PHE A 131 14.07 -8.90 17.94
N THR A 132 14.35 -9.57 19.06
CA THR A 132 14.94 -8.98 20.27
C THR A 132 16.40 -8.58 20.10
N ASP A 133 17.09 -9.08 19.07
CA ASP A 133 18.46 -8.67 18.78
C ASP A 133 18.50 -7.29 18.09
N VAL A 134 17.43 -6.93 17.39
CA VAL A 134 17.33 -5.68 16.62
C VAL A 134 16.94 -4.53 17.56
N PRO A 135 17.71 -3.45 17.63
CA PRO A 135 17.42 -2.33 18.51
C PRO A 135 16.19 -1.56 18.03
N ILE A 136 15.27 -1.24 18.95
CA ILE A 136 14.01 -0.54 18.64
C ILE A 136 13.89 0.73 19.49
N ARG A 137 13.73 1.87 18.83
CA ARG A 137 13.36 3.15 19.44
C ARG A 137 11.84 3.34 19.42
N ASN A 138 11.26 3.75 20.55
CA ASN A 138 9.81 3.92 20.68
C ASN A 138 9.24 5.13 19.93
N ASP A 139 10.08 6.08 19.50
CA ASP A 139 9.70 7.32 18.81
C ASP A 139 9.82 7.24 17.28
N VAL A 140 10.04 6.04 16.74
CA VAL A 140 10.10 5.71 15.31
C VAL A 140 9.07 4.62 15.02
N ALA A 141 8.27 4.77 13.97
CA ALA A 141 7.41 3.67 13.52
C ALA A 141 8.30 2.54 12.99
N PHE A 142 8.20 1.34 13.58
CA PHE A 142 9.16 0.28 13.35
C PHE A 142 8.48 -0.93 12.71
N HIS A 143 8.93 -1.32 11.53
CA HIS A 143 8.35 -2.46 10.81
C HIS A 143 9.38 -3.57 10.61
N PHE A 144 9.14 -4.75 11.17
CA PHE A 144 9.83 -5.95 10.69
C PHE A 144 9.16 -6.45 9.40
N ILE A 145 9.95 -6.98 8.48
CA ILE A 145 9.47 -7.62 7.26
C ILE A 145 10.05 -9.03 7.21
N LEU A 146 9.21 -10.04 7.44
CA LEU A 146 9.61 -11.43 7.38
C LEU A 146 9.94 -11.81 5.94
N ALA A 147 11.14 -12.35 5.72
CA ALA A 147 11.68 -12.70 4.43
C ALA A 147 11.92 -14.22 4.37
N PHE A 148 11.17 -15.02 3.61
CA PHE A 148 10.07 -14.67 2.70
C PHE A 148 8.90 -15.65 2.85
N VAL A 149 7.73 -15.29 2.31
CA VAL A 149 6.78 -16.29 1.80
C VAL A 149 6.96 -16.44 0.30
N ILE A 150 6.86 -17.68 -0.17
CA ILE A 150 7.04 -17.98 -1.59
C ILE A 150 5.97 -18.98 -2.02
N ASP A 151 5.32 -18.72 -3.15
CA ASP A 151 4.28 -19.58 -3.71
C ASP A 151 4.87 -20.75 -4.51
N TYR A 152 5.90 -21.39 -3.93
CA TYR A 152 6.58 -22.56 -4.46
C TYR A 152 6.53 -23.68 -3.41
N ALA A 153 6.40 -24.93 -3.87
CA ALA A 153 6.48 -26.10 -3.00
C ALA A 153 7.92 -26.60 -2.82
N SER A 154 8.75 -26.35 -3.83
CA SER A 154 10.19 -26.59 -3.93
C SER A 154 10.74 -25.67 -5.03
N ALA A 155 12.05 -25.60 -5.22
CA ALA A 155 12.74 -24.76 -6.22
C ALA A 155 12.17 -24.82 -7.65
N THR A 156 11.52 -25.92 -8.04
CA THR A 156 11.03 -26.16 -9.41
C THR A 156 9.50 -26.30 -9.50
N ALA A 157 8.77 -26.12 -8.39
CA ALA A 157 7.35 -26.42 -8.31
C ALA A 157 6.54 -25.19 -7.85
N PRO A 158 6.22 -24.24 -8.76
CA PRO A 158 5.30 -23.15 -8.46
C PRO A 158 3.91 -23.70 -8.11
N THR A 159 3.23 -23.03 -7.19
CA THR A 159 1.96 -23.51 -6.60
C THR A 159 0.75 -22.67 -6.99
N ASN A 160 0.93 -21.76 -7.95
CA ASN A 160 -0.13 -20.86 -8.41
C ASN A 160 -0.73 -20.04 -7.25
N GLY A 161 0.13 -19.33 -6.50
CA GLY A 161 -0.31 -18.43 -5.43
C GLY A 161 -0.56 -19.09 -4.06
N VAL A 162 -0.22 -20.36 -3.83
CA VAL A 162 -0.31 -20.97 -2.50
C VAL A 162 0.99 -20.73 -1.74
N PHE A 163 1.04 -19.64 -0.98
CA PHE A 163 2.25 -19.20 -0.27
C PHE A 163 2.67 -20.16 0.85
N LYS A 164 3.98 -20.44 0.92
CA LYS A 164 4.63 -21.18 1.99
C LYS A 164 5.71 -20.35 2.66
N ILE A 165 6.06 -20.73 3.88
CA ILE A 165 7.06 -20.07 4.71
C ILE A 165 8.48 -20.48 4.29
N TYR A 166 9.33 -19.49 4.04
CA TYR A 166 10.74 -19.66 3.71
C TYR A 166 11.67 -18.80 4.59
N TRP A 167 11.19 -18.25 5.71
CA TRP A 167 12.05 -17.75 6.79
C TRP A 167 12.30 -18.82 7.85
N GLN A 168 13.26 -18.59 8.76
CA GLN A 168 13.54 -19.45 9.91
C GLN A 168 12.43 -19.44 10.96
N ASN A 169 11.30 -20.08 10.65
CA ASN A 169 10.09 -20.07 11.48
C ASN A 169 10.18 -20.90 12.76
N SER A 170 11.25 -21.68 12.94
CA SER A 170 11.61 -22.28 14.22
C SER A 170 12.12 -21.26 15.25
N VAL A 171 12.58 -20.10 14.79
CA VAL A 171 13.04 -18.97 15.63
C VAL A 171 12.01 -17.85 15.63
N ILE A 172 11.53 -17.47 14.45
CA ILE A 172 10.48 -16.47 14.28
C ILE A 172 9.14 -17.18 14.22
N THR A 173 8.55 -17.41 15.39
CA THR A 173 7.27 -18.11 15.58
C THR A 173 6.11 -17.10 15.74
N PRO A 174 4.85 -17.55 15.67
CA PRO A 174 3.71 -16.70 16.00
C PRO A 174 3.80 -16.02 17.37
N ASP A 175 4.34 -16.73 18.37
CA ASP A 175 4.45 -16.19 19.73
C ASP A 175 5.56 -15.16 19.87
N THR A 176 6.66 -15.27 19.13
CA THR A 176 7.70 -14.22 19.12
C THR A 176 7.21 -12.96 18.42
N VAL A 177 6.37 -13.08 17.37
CA VAL A 177 5.69 -11.93 16.74
C VAL A 177 4.74 -11.24 17.72
N LYS A 178 3.90 -12.00 18.45
CA LYS A 178 3.04 -11.41 19.49
C LYS A 178 3.86 -10.72 20.57
N ALA A 179 4.92 -11.38 21.05
CA ALA A 179 5.74 -10.87 22.15
C ALA A 179 6.39 -9.54 21.80
N ILE A 180 7.01 -9.42 20.61
CA ILE A 180 7.68 -8.17 20.23
C ILE A 180 6.69 -7.01 20.05
N LYS A 181 5.50 -7.27 19.48
CA LYS A 181 4.43 -6.27 19.35
C LYS A 181 3.82 -5.89 20.70
N ALA A 182 3.74 -6.83 21.64
CA ALA A 182 3.29 -6.56 22.99
C ALA A 182 4.25 -5.64 23.73
N GLN A 183 5.56 -5.90 23.58
CA GLN A 183 6.66 -5.14 24.18
C GLN A 183 6.82 -3.74 23.57
N HIS A 184 6.63 -3.60 22.25
CA HIS A 184 6.83 -2.35 21.52
C HIS A 184 5.57 -1.95 20.75
N LYS A 185 4.84 -0.94 21.24
CA LYS A 185 3.56 -0.50 20.63
C LYS A 185 3.73 0.16 19.26
N ASN A 186 4.94 0.62 18.94
CA ASN A 186 5.32 1.19 17.65
C ASN A 186 5.75 0.13 16.63
N VAL A 187 5.79 -1.16 17.01
CA VAL A 187 6.18 -2.26 16.13
C VAL A 187 4.99 -2.83 15.37
N LYS A 188 5.17 -3.00 14.06
CA LYS A 188 4.37 -3.86 13.20
C LYS A 188 5.25 -4.91 12.53
N VAL A 189 4.65 -6.03 12.13
CA VAL A 189 5.36 -7.12 11.45
C VAL A 189 4.63 -7.44 10.16
N MET A 190 5.34 -7.36 9.03
CA MET A 190 4.85 -7.70 7.69
C MET A 190 5.52 -8.98 7.22
N VAL A 191 5.10 -9.46 6.05
CA VAL A 191 5.79 -10.54 5.33
C VAL A 191 6.02 -10.16 3.88
N SER A 192 7.22 -10.45 3.36
CA SER A 192 7.60 -10.19 1.98
C SER A 192 7.39 -11.43 1.11
N LEU A 193 6.84 -11.21 -0.09
CA LEU A 193 6.42 -12.23 -1.05
C LEU A 193 7.45 -12.28 -2.18
N GLY A 194 7.99 -13.46 -2.47
CA GLY A 194 8.94 -13.67 -3.56
C GLY A 194 10.38 -13.83 -3.07
N GLY A 195 11.21 -12.83 -3.26
CA GLY A 195 12.67 -12.88 -3.10
C GLY A 195 13.38 -13.42 -4.34
N ASP A 196 14.71 -13.47 -4.27
CA ASP A 196 15.57 -13.86 -5.40
C ASP A 196 15.48 -15.35 -5.74
N THR A 197 15.79 -16.24 -4.78
CA THR A 197 15.95 -17.68 -5.03
C THR A 197 15.33 -18.61 -3.98
N ILE A 198 14.98 -19.83 -4.42
CA ILE A 198 14.82 -21.02 -3.57
C ILE A 198 15.83 -22.06 -4.03
N SER A 199 16.73 -22.48 -3.15
CA SER A 199 17.77 -23.49 -3.46
C SER A 199 18.52 -23.15 -4.75
N ASP A 200 19.01 -21.91 -4.85
CA ASP A 200 19.75 -21.34 -5.99
C ASP A 200 18.97 -21.30 -7.32
N GLN A 201 17.65 -21.50 -7.31
CA GLN A 201 16.78 -21.31 -8.47
C GLN A 201 15.95 -20.04 -8.30
N PHE A 202 15.92 -19.22 -9.34
CA PHE A 202 15.17 -17.98 -9.35
C PHE A 202 13.68 -18.20 -9.09
N VAL A 203 13.13 -17.41 -8.16
CA VAL A 203 11.70 -17.39 -7.86
C VAL A 203 10.97 -16.63 -8.95
N GLN A 204 10.67 -17.34 -10.02
CA GLN A 204 9.93 -16.79 -11.16
C GLN A 204 8.47 -16.54 -10.77
N PHE A 205 7.93 -15.36 -11.07
CA PHE A 205 6.50 -15.14 -10.91
C PHE A 205 5.71 -16.04 -11.88
N ARG A 206 4.81 -16.87 -11.35
CA ARG A 206 4.05 -17.88 -12.11
C ARG A 206 2.58 -17.88 -11.70
N ALA A 207 1.69 -17.70 -12.67
CA ALA A 207 0.25 -17.76 -12.48
C ALA A 207 -0.39 -18.61 -13.58
N THR A 208 -1.23 -19.58 -13.21
CA THR A 208 -2.04 -20.36 -14.15
C THR A 208 -3.14 -19.48 -14.77
N SER A 209 -3.76 -18.64 -13.93
CA SER A 209 -4.61 -17.54 -14.37
C SER A 209 -4.65 -16.49 -13.27
N VAL A 210 -4.96 -15.23 -13.61
CA VAL A 210 -5.08 -14.16 -12.61
C VAL A 210 -6.07 -14.56 -11.50
N ASN A 211 -7.25 -15.03 -11.87
CA ASN A 211 -8.30 -15.37 -10.89
C ASN A 211 -7.88 -16.50 -9.95
N SER A 212 -7.28 -17.58 -10.48
CA SER A 212 -6.89 -18.73 -9.66
C SER A 212 -5.71 -18.38 -8.74
N TRP A 213 -4.71 -17.67 -9.26
CA TRP A 213 -3.56 -17.21 -8.48
C TRP A 213 -4.01 -16.27 -7.35
N VAL A 214 -4.86 -15.28 -7.65
CA VAL A 214 -5.36 -14.33 -6.66
C VAL A 214 -6.20 -15.03 -5.58
N ALA A 215 -7.07 -15.97 -5.96
CA ALA A 215 -7.86 -16.72 -4.99
C ALA A 215 -6.99 -17.52 -4.02
N ASN A 216 -5.98 -18.23 -4.54
CA ASN A 216 -5.02 -18.98 -3.75
C ASN A 216 -4.16 -18.07 -2.86
N ALA A 217 -3.68 -16.95 -3.41
CA ALA A 217 -2.84 -15.99 -2.71
C ALA A 217 -3.60 -15.34 -1.55
N VAL A 218 -4.81 -14.84 -1.81
CA VAL A 218 -5.65 -14.25 -0.76
C VAL A 218 -5.95 -15.28 0.34
N SER A 219 -6.29 -16.52 -0.02
CA SER A 219 -6.61 -17.56 0.97
C SER A 219 -5.41 -17.96 1.84
N SER A 220 -4.29 -18.31 1.20
CA SER A 220 -3.08 -18.76 1.89
C SER A 220 -2.46 -17.66 2.75
N LEU A 221 -2.34 -16.43 2.21
CA LEU A 221 -1.82 -15.29 2.96
C LEU A 221 -2.74 -14.87 4.09
N THR A 222 -4.07 -14.90 3.92
CA THR A 222 -5.00 -14.58 5.03
C THR A 222 -4.79 -15.54 6.20
N SER A 223 -4.65 -16.84 5.90
CA SER A 223 -4.41 -17.86 6.94
C SER A 223 -3.10 -17.60 7.67
N LEU A 224 -2.01 -17.39 6.92
CA LEU A 224 -0.68 -17.12 7.47
C LEU A 224 -0.61 -15.81 8.25
N ILE A 225 -1.21 -14.73 7.75
CA ILE A 225 -1.25 -13.41 8.41
C ILE A 225 -1.99 -13.51 9.74
N ASN A 226 -3.10 -14.24 9.78
CA ASN A 226 -3.86 -14.46 11.01
C ASN A 226 -3.08 -15.31 12.01
N GLU A 227 -2.43 -16.38 11.55
CA GLU A 227 -1.62 -17.27 12.38
C GLU A 227 -0.44 -16.53 13.02
N TYR A 228 0.29 -15.72 12.24
CA TYR A 228 1.49 -15.01 12.71
C TYR A 228 1.19 -13.61 13.26
N HIS A 229 -0.06 -13.16 13.27
CA HIS A 229 -0.45 -11.82 13.75
C HIS A 229 0.23 -10.68 12.98
N LEU A 230 0.34 -10.83 11.66
CA LEU A 230 1.01 -9.87 10.79
C LEU A 230 0.10 -8.68 10.46
N ASP A 231 0.70 -7.56 10.10
CA ASP A 231 0.03 -6.28 9.87
C ASP A 231 0.00 -5.88 8.39
N GLY A 232 0.72 -6.60 7.53
CA GLY A 232 0.93 -6.21 6.16
C GLY A 232 1.72 -7.17 5.29
N ILE A 233 1.80 -6.85 4.01
CA ILE A 233 2.59 -7.56 3.02
C ILE A 233 3.55 -6.62 2.29
N ASP A 234 4.59 -7.21 1.71
CA ASP A 234 5.56 -6.55 0.85
C ASP A 234 5.74 -7.38 -0.43
N ILE A 235 5.68 -6.75 -1.60
CA ILE A 235 5.83 -7.45 -2.89
C ILE A 235 7.27 -7.30 -3.36
N ASP A 236 7.98 -8.43 -3.46
CA ASP A 236 9.42 -8.49 -3.74
C ASP A 236 9.75 -9.62 -4.74
N TYR A 237 8.95 -9.80 -5.78
CA TYR A 237 9.32 -10.65 -6.91
C TYR A 237 10.32 -9.93 -7.81
N GLU A 238 11.37 -10.63 -8.22
CA GLU A 238 12.46 -10.06 -9.03
C GLU A 238 12.57 -10.70 -10.43
N HIS A 239 11.93 -11.85 -10.64
CA HIS A 239 12.07 -12.67 -11.85
C HIS A 239 10.75 -12.88 -12.58
N PHE A 240 10.72 -12.53 -13.87
CA PHE A 240 9.49 -12.41 -14.67
C PHE A 240 9.55 -13.10 -16.05
N ASP A 241 10.46 -14.05 -16.24
CA ASP A 241 10.61 -14.72 -17.53
C ASP A 241 9.36 -15.52 -17.87
N GLY A 242 8.77 -15.32 -19.05
CA GLY A 242 7.60 -16.09 -19.48
C GLY A 242 6.27 -15.67 -18.84
N VAL A 243 6.21 -14.51 -18.19
CA VAL A 243 4.95 -13.91 -17.72
C VAL A 243 4.80 -12.48 -18.22
N LEU A 244 3.60 -12.11 -18.66
CA LEU A 244 3.31 -10.74 -19.08
C LEU A 244 3.27 -9.82 -17.86
N THR A 245 3.86 -8.63 -17.99
CA THR A 245 3.78 -7.57 -16.96
C THR A 245 2.35 -7.33 -16.49
N GLN A 246 1.37 -7.28 -17.41
CA GLN A 246 -0.03 -7.05 -17.03
C GLN A 246 -0.61 -8.20 -16.18
N THR A 247 -0.15 -9.44 -16.36
CA THR A 247 -0.55 -10.57 -15.53
C THR A 247 -0.05 -10.38 -14.10
N PHE A 248 1.23 -10.02 -13.93
CA PHE A 248 1.80 -9.68 -12.61
C PHE A 248 1.06 -8.51 -11.95
N VAL A 249 0.87 -7.40 -12.68
CA VAL A 249 0.17 -6.21 -12.18
C VAL A 249 -1.25 -6.54 -11.73
N SER A 250 -1.98 -7.33 -12.52
CA SER A 250 -3.36 -7.73 -12.19
C SER A 250 -3.40 -8.64 -10.97
N CYS A 251 -2.47 -9.60 -10.85
CA CYS A 251 -2.37 -10.47 -9.68
C CYS A 251 -2.07 -9.68 -8.40
N MET A 252 -1.01 -8.88 -8.40
CA MET A 252 -0.57 -8.14 -7.21
C MET A 252 -1.57 -7.05 -6.81
N GLY A 253 -2.08 -6.29 -7.78
CA GLY A 253 -3.07 -5.25 -7.53
C GLY A 253 -4.36 -5.79 -6.92
N GLN A 254 -4.90 -6.89 -7.46
CA GLN A 254 -6.08 -7.53 -6.90
C GLN A 254 -5.81 -8.17 -5.54
N LEU A 255 -4.65 -8.80 -5.35
CA LEU A 255 -4.26 -9.36 -4.05
C LEU A 255 -4.26 -8.29 -2.95
N ILE A 256 -3.53 -7.19 -3.16
CA ILE A 256 -3.42 -6.09 -2.18
C ILE A 256 -4.82 -5.51 -1.91
N THR A 257 -5.58 -5.24 -2.97
CA THR A 257 -6.93 -4.68 -2.86
C THR A 257 -7.85 -5.57 -2.04
N GLN A 258 -7.85 -6.88 -2.29
CA GLN A 258 -8.70 -7.82 -1.55
C GLN A 258 -8.28 -7.98 -0.10
N LEU A 259 -6.98 -8.07 0.20
CA LEU A 259 -6.51 -8.18 1.59
C LEU A 259 -6.84 -6.91 2.40
N LYS A 260 -6.72 -5.72 1.79
CA LYS A 260 -7.13 -4.44 2.39
C LYS A 260 -8.64 -4.38 2.60
N ALA A 261 -9.44 -4.73 1.58
CA ALA A 261 -10.91 -4.72 1.66
C ALA A 261 -11.44 -5.68 2.74
N LYS A 262 -10.80 -6.85 2.91
CA LYS A 262 -11.09 -7.82 3.96
C LYS A 262 -10.52 -7.43 5.33
N ARG A 263 -9.80 -6.31 5.44
CA ARG A 263 -9.12 -5.83 6.65
C ARG A 263 -8.14 -6.85 7.24
N VAL A 264 -7.57 -7.70 6.39
CA VAL A 264 -6.53 -8.68 6.76
C VAL A 264 -5.19 -7.96 6.96
N ILE A 265 -4.93 -6.93 6.15
CA ILE A 265 -3.72 -6.11 6.26
C ILE A 265 -4.07 -4.64 6.45
N SER A 266 -3.20 -3.93 7.16
CA SER A 266 -3.22 -2.48 7.27
C SER A 266 -2.21 -1.80 6.35
N ILE A 267 -1.13 -2.50 5.98
CA ILE A 267 -0.01 -1.93 5.20
C ILE A 267 0.34 -2.86 4.03
N ALA A 268 0.57 -2.28 2.85
CA ALA A 268 1.13 -2.94 1.69
C ALA A 268 2.31 -2.13 1.15
N SER A 269 3.38 -2.82 0.75
CA SER A 269 4.51 -2.20 0.07
C SER A 269 4.97 -2.98 -1.14
N ILE A 270 5.77 -2.32 -1.97
CA ILE A 270 6.48 -2.92 -3.11
C ILE A 270 7.98 -2.66 -2.95
N ALA A 271 8.83 -3.59 -3.40
CA ALA A 271 10.29 -3.50 -3.26
C ALA A 271 11.02 -3.47 -4.63
N PRO A 272 10.82 -2.42 -5.45
CA PRO A 272 11.42 -2.36 -6.78
C PRO A 272 12.92 -2.02 -6.76
N PHE A 273 13.58 -2.35 -7.86
CA PHE A 273 14.84 -1.77 -8.31
C PHE A 273 14.79 -1.53 -9.83
N ASP A 274 15.82 -0.92 -10.41
CA ASP A 274 15.80 -0.51 -11.82
C ASP A 274 15.61 -1.69 -12.80
N GLY A 275 16.10 -2.89 -12.48
CA GLY A 275 15.97 -4.08 -13.33
C GLY A 275 14.53 -4.59 -13.49
N VAL A 276 13.63 -4.20 -12.58
CA VAL A 276 12.22 -4.61 -12.56
C VAL A 276 11.28 -3.40 -12.68
N GLU A 277 11.81 -2.27 -13.15
CA GLU A 277 11.08 -0.99 -13.23
C GLU A 277 9.77 -1.14 -13.99
N SER A 278 9.78 -1.86 -15.13
CA SER A 278 8.60 -1.97 -16.00
C SER A 278 7.40 -2.62 -15.29
N GLN A 279 7.65 -3.58 -14.41
CA GLN A 279 6.64 -4.31 -13.65
C GLN A 279 6.10 -3.46 -12.52
N TYR A 280 6.99 -2.86 -11.72
CA TYR A 280 6.59 -2.16 -10.51
C TYR A 280 6.08 -0.74 -10.77
N THR A 281 6.56 -0.04 -11.79
CA THR A 281 5.97 1.25 -12.19
C THR A 281 4.57 1.07 -12.77
N ALA A 282 4.33 -0.01 -13.53
CA ALA A 282 2.99 -0.38 -14.00
C ALA A 282 2.05 -0.72 -12.83
N LEU A 283 2.53 -1.51 -11.86
CA LEU A 283 1.78 -1.83 -10.64
C LEU A 283 1.45 -0.56 -9.85
N TRP A 284 2.45 0.30 -9.63
CA TRP A 284 2.28 1.59 -8.96
C TRP A 284 1.27 2.49 -9.66
N GLY A 285 1.40 2.64 -10.98
CA GLY A 285 0.53 3.50 -11.79
C GLY A 285 -0.95 3.11 -11.70
N GLN A 286 -1.25 1.81 -11.53
CA GLN A 286 -2.61 1.30 -11.42
C GLN A 286 -3.12 1.19 -9.97
N TYR A 287 -2.24 0.95 -8.98
CA TYR A 287 -2.64 0.57 -7.62
C TYR A 287 -1.98 1.40 -6.49
N SER A 288 -1.42 2.57 -6.79
CA SER A 288 -0.80 3.46 -5.78
C SER A 288 -1.72 3.91 -4.64
N ASN A 289 -3.05 3.80 -4.80
CA ASN A 289 -4.04 4.07 -3.75
C ASN A 289 -4.08 3.00 -2.66
N VAL A 290 -3.74 1.75 -3.00
CA VAL A 290 -3.71 0.60 -2.06
C VAL A 290 -2.30 0.23 -1.60
N ILE A 291 -1.26 0.80 -2.22
CA ILE A 291 0.14 0.64 -1.85
C ILE A 291 0.57 1.80 -0.96
N ASP A 292 1.01 1.52 0.26
CA ASP A 292 1.35 2.55 1.26
C ASP A 292 2.81 3.01 1.15
N LEU A 293 3.72 2.10 0.80
CA LEU A 293 5.17 2.34 0.82
C LEU A 293 5.87 1.69 -0.39
N VAL A 294 6.98 2.30 -0.80
CA VAL A 294 7.89 1.80 -1.84
C VAL A 294 9.26 1.61 -1.21
N ASN A 295 9.64 0.36 -1.00
CA ASN A 295 10.95 -0.07 -0.53
C ASN A 295 11.92 -0.14 -1.71
N PHE A 296 12.22 1.00 -2.35
CA PHE A 296 13.13 1.01 -3.50
C PHE A 296 14.53 0.55 -3.07
N GLN A 297 15.05 -0.51 -3.70
CA GLN A 297 16.26 -1.19 -3.28
C GLN A 297 17.52 -0.45 -3.78
N PHE A 298 17.89 0.66 -3.14
CA PHE A 298 19.09 1.42 -3.52
C PHE A 298 20.41 0.64 -3.35
N TYR A 299 20.43 -0.45 -2.59
CA TYR A 299 21.57 -1.34 -2.51
C TYR A 299 21.78 -2.19 -3.78
N SER A 300 20.85 -2.16 -4.75
CA SER A 300 21.09 -2.70 -6.09
C SER A 300 22.14 -1.90 -6.88
N TYR A 301 22.39 -0.64 -6.50
CA TYR A 301 23.45 0.15 -7.08
C TYR A 301 24.80 -0.28 -6.50
N GLY A 302 25.77 -0.54 -7.36
CA GLY A 302 27.14 -0.89 -6.97
C GLY A 302 28.09 0.31 -6.99
N GLY A 303 29.27 0.09 -6.39
CA GLY A 303 30.39 1.03 -6.44
C GLY A 303 30.39 2.10 -5.35
N SER A 304 31.47 2.88 -5.33
CA SER A 304 31.64 3.97 -4.37
C SER A 304 31.01 5.25 -4.93
N ILE A 305 29.85 5.62 -4.41
CA ILE A 305 29.18 6.87 -4.75
C ILE A 305 29.28 7.86 -3.59
N SER A 306 29.13 9.16 -3.89
CA SER A 306 28.97 10.20 -2.88
C SER A 306 27.54 10.25 -2.34
N ALA A 307 27.37 10.91 -1.19
CA ALA A 307 26.04 11.18 -0.65
C ALA A 307 25.15 11.99 -1.63
N SER A 308 25.73 12.92 -2.41
CA SER A 308 24.98 13.69 -3.41
C SER A 308 24.57 12.84 -4.61
N GLN A 309 25.40 11.89 -5.04
CA GLN A 309 25.03 10.91 -6.07
C GLN A 309 23.89 10.01 -5.59
N TYR A 310 23.91 9.56 -4.32
CA TYR A 310 22.77 8.86 -3.72
C TYR A 310 21.49 9.71 -3.76
N VAL A 311 21.55 10.99 -3.38
CA VAL A 311 20.40 11.89 -3.44
C VAL A 311 19.85 12.02 -4.87
N SER A 312 20.72 12.07 -5.88
CA SER A 312 20.30 12.07 -7.29
C SER A 312 19.58 10.78 -7.69
N LEU A 313 20.11 9.61 -7.30
CA LEU A 313 19.45 8.31 -7.52
C LEU A 313 18.08 8.28 -6.82
N TYR A 314 18.03 8.73 -5.57
CA TYR A 314 16.79 8.81 -4.80
C TYR A 314 15.74 9.69 -5.48
N ASN A 315 16.10 10.87 -5.96
CA ASN A 315 15.17 11.74 -6.68
C ASN A 315 14.69 11.10 -8.00
N GLY A 316 15.56 10.35 -8.69
CA GLY A 316 15.20 9.59 -9.88
C GLY A 316 14.14 8.52 -9.59
N ALA A 317 14.35 7.71 -8.56
CA ALA A 317 13.38 6.73 -8.10
C ALA A 317 12.07 7.40 -7.62
N ALA A 318 12.17 8.46 -6.83
CA ALA A 318 11.03 9.23 -6.34
C ALA A 318 10.12 9.74 -7.47
N ALA A 319 10.71 10.21 -8.58
CA ALA A 319 9.96 10.66 -9.75
C ALA A 319 9.13 9.55 -10.40
N LYS A 320 9.63 8.30 -10.40
CA LYS A 320 8.92 7.13 -10.94
C LYS A 320 7.75 6.69 -10.05
N TYR A 321 7.82 6.96 -8.74
CA TYR A 321 6.85 6.49 -7.74
C TYR A 321 6.15 7.63 -6.99
N GLY A 322 5.51 8.53 -7.74
CA GLY A 322 4.58 9.53 -7.18
C GLY A 322 5.24 10.67 -6.39
N GLY A 323 6.48 11.03 -6.72
CA GLY A 323 7.17 12.20 -6.19
C GLY A 323 7.86 12.01 -4.83
N GLY A 324 7.96 10.77 -4.34
CA GLY A 324 8.80 10.43 -3.20
C GLY A 324 8.11 10.38 -1.82
N ALA A 325 6.85 10.80 -1.70
CA ALA A 325 6.13 10.78 -0.42
C ALA A 325 6.00 9.38 0.21
N LYS A 326 6.11 8.32 -0.60
CA LYS A 326 6.02 6.92 -0.20
C LYS A 326 7.31 6.13 -0.46
N VAL A 327 8.36 6.77 -0.99
CA VAL A 327 9.61 6.08 -1.37
C VAL A 327 10.60 6.14 -0.21
N LEU A 328 10.99 4.99 0.31
CA LEU A 328 11.95 4.91 1.41
C LEU A 328 13.38 4.89 0.87
N ALA A 329 14.30 5.54 1.58
CA ALA A 329 15.74 5.33 1.35
C ALA A 329 16.14 3.94 1.87
N SER A 330 17.27 3.40 1.43
CA SER A 330 17.68 2.05 1.83
C SER A 330 19.16 1.78 1.68
N PHE A 331 19.65 0.82 2.45
CA PHE A 331 20.99 0.25 2.27
C PHE A 331 20.99 -1.22 2.71
N SER A 332 22.04 -1.94 2.31
CA SER A 332 22.28 -3.30 2.78
C SER A 332 23.39 -3.33 3.82
N THR A 333 23.32 -4.29 4.75
CA THR A 333 24.36 -4.56 5.74
C THR A 333 25.17 -5.84 5.43
N GLY A 334 24.83 -6.54 4.35
CA GLY A 334 25.54 -7.75 3.87
C GLY A 334 26.79 -7.48 3.05
N GLY A 335 27.24 -6.22 2.97
CA GLY A 335 28.41 -5.81 2.19
C GLY A 335 28.16 -5.65 0.68
N ALA A 336 26.94 -5.92 0.22
CA ALA A 336 26.51 -5.60 -1.13
C ALA A 336 26.07 -4.14 -1.26
N GLY A 337 26.31 -3.55 -2.43
CA GLY A 337 25.79 -2.24 -2.79
C GLY A 337 26.55 -1.06 -2.19
N LEU A 338 25.78 -0.11 -1.66
CA LEU A 338 26.26 1.21 -1.23
C LEU A 338 26.63 1.22 0.25
N GLU A 339 27.76 1.86 0.57
CA GLU A 339 28.28 1.99 1.93
C GLU A 339 27.25 2.65 2.88
N PRO A 340 26.81 1.98 3.98
CA PRO A 340 25.75 2.48 4.85
C PRO A 340 25.99 3.88 5.42
N SER A 341 27.24 4.20 5.78
CA SER A 341 27.61 5.53 6.30
C SER A 341 27.41 6.66 5.29
N THR A 342 27.68 6.38 4.00
CA THR A 342 27.40 7.29 2.89
C THR A 342 25.90 7.48 2.71
N VAL A 343 25.12 6.39 2.74
CA VAL A 343 23.67 6.42 2.59
C VAL A 343 23.03 7.21 3.74
N LEU A 344 23.45 7.01 4.99
CA LEU A 344 22.96 7.78 6.14
C LEU A 344 23.31 9.27 6.04
N SER A 345 24.44 9.61 5.41
CA SER A 345 24.79 11.00 5.11
C SER A 345 23.89 11.62 4.04
N ALA A 346 23.50 10.85 3.02
CA ALA A 346 22.50 11.26 2.03
C ALA A 346 21.11 11.41 2.67
N CYS A 347 20.72 10.49 3.57
CA CYS A 347 19.46 10.56 4.30
C CYS A 347 19.36 11.85 5.14
N ARG A 348 20.45 12.33 5.74
CA ARG A 348 20.47 13.64 6.42
C ARG A 348 20.12 14.80 5.48
N GLN A 349 20.60 14.77 4.23
CA GLN A 349 20.26 15.79 3.22
C GLN A 349 18.78 15.69 2.78
N LEU A 350 18.27 14.47 2.58
CA LEU A 350 16.87 14.24 2.26
C LEU A 350 15.94 14.68 3.40
N LYS A 351 16.31 14.38 4.66
CA LYS A 351 15.56 14.82 5.84
C LYS A 351 15.56 16.34 5.97
N ALA A 352 16.71 16.99 5.82
CA ALA A 352 16.82 18.46 5.88
C ALA A 352 15.97 19.18 4.81
N SER A 353 15.72 18.51 3.69
CA SER A 353 14.84 19.03 2.61
C SER A 353 13.39 18.56 2.71
N GLY A 354 13.00 17.86 3.77
CA GLY A 354 11.63 17.37 3.97
C GLY A 354 11.22 16.23 3.01
N LYS A 355 12.19 15.55 2.41
CA LYS A 355 11.98 14.52 1.37
C LYS A 355 12.20 13.08 1.84
N LEU A 356 12.51 12.87 3.12
CA LEU A 356 12.75 11.53 3.68
C LEU A 356 11.51 11.05 4.45
N PRO A 357 10.66 10.20 3.85
CA PRO A 357 9.55 9.59 4.58
C PRO A 357 10.03 8.51 5.55
N GLY A 358 11.14 7.85 5.25
CA GLY A 358 11.75 6.82 6.09
C GLY A 358 12.89 6.06 5.42
N ILE A 359 13.35 5.02 6.11
CA ILE A 359 14.47 4.16 5.69
C ILE A 359 14.04 2.69 5.80
N PHE A 360 14.55 1.82 4.95
CA PHE A 360 14.58 0.38 5.23
C PHE A 360 15.97 -0.23 5.08
N ILE A 361 16.20 -1.36 5.76
CA ILE A 361 17.49 -2.04 5.83
C ILE A 361 17.33 -3.51 5.41
N PHE A 362 18.24 -3.97 4.55
CA PHE A 362 18.37 -5.38 4.15
C PHE A 362 19.75 -5.92 4.58
N SER A 363 19.88 -6.67 5.67
CA SER A 363 18.85 -7.26 6.51
C SER A 363 19.33 -7.40 7.96
N ALA A 364 18.40 -7.68 8.89
CA ALA A 364 18.76 -8.01 10.26
C ALA A 364 19.68 -9.24 10.33
N ASP A 365 19.50 -10.21 9.43
CA ASP A 365 20.32 -11.41 9.36
C ASP A 365 21.79 -11.07 9.07
N ASP A 366 22.04 -10.17 8.11
CA ASP A 366 23.38 -9.71 7.77
C ASP A 366 23.98 -8.85 8.87
N SER A 367 23.18 -7.93 9.42
CA SER A 367 23.58 -7.12 10.58
C SER A 367 24.00 -8.03 11.73
N TYR A 368 23.23 -9.07 12.04
CA TYR A 368 23.52 -10.03 13.12
C TYR A 368 24.87 -10.72 12.97
N LYS A 369 25.28 -11.07 11.74
CA LYS A 369 26.58 -11.70 11.46
C LYS A 369 27.72 -10.71 11.31
N SER A 370 27.44 -9.46 10.91
CA SER A 370 28.47 -8.47 10.62
C SER A 370 29.30 -8.08 11.85
N SER A 371 30.49 -7.51 11.62
CA SER A 371 31.32 -6.93 12.68
C SER A 371 30.71 -5.66 13.29
N THR A 372 29.91 -4.94 12.52
CA THR A 372 29.22 -3.71 12.96
C THR A 372 27.92 -3.98 13.70
N LYS A 373 27.46 -5.24 13.75
CA LYS A 373 26.18 -5.63 14.36
C LYS A 373 25.05 -4.72 13.87
N PHE A 374 24.17 -4.31 14.77
CA PHE A 374 23.03 -3.44 14.48
C PHE A 374 23.34 -1.94 14.60
N GLN A 375 24.60 -1.54 14.43
CA GLN A 375 25.00 -0.14 14.56
C GLN A 375 24.24 0.76 13.57
N TYR A 376 24.01 0.30 12.35
CA TYR A 376 23.37 1.10 11.31
C TYR A 376 21.86 1.24 11.51
N GLU A 377 21.19 0.24 12.09
CA GLU A 377 19.80 0.31 12.54
C GLU A 377 19.65 1.37 13.65
N GLN A 378 20.59 1.44 14.60
CA GLN A 378 20.57 2.48 15.64
C GLN A 378 20.77 3.88 15.04
N GLN A 379 21.73 4.03 14.13
CA GLN A 379 22.00 5.31 13.48
C GLN A 379 20.83 5.77 12.60
N ALA A 380 20.21 4.86 11.85
CA ALA A 380 19.03 5.15 11.04
C ALA A 380 17.86 5.64 11.90
N GLN A 381 17.57 4.97 13.02
CA GLN A 381 16.51 5.41 13.92
C GLN A 381 16.83 6.74 14.60
N ALA A 382 18.08 6.96 15.02
CA ALA A 382 18.50 8.23 15.59
C ALA A 382 18.32 9.39 14.59
N LEU A 383 18.68 9.18 13.32
CA LEU A 383 18.48 10.14 12.24
C LEU A 383 16.99 10.44 12.02
N LEU A 384 16.14 9.41 11.98
CA LEU A 384 14.70 9.59 11.79
C LEU A 384 14.06 10.33 12.97
N ALA A 385 14.46 9.99 14.20
CA ALA A 385 13.95 10.58 15.42
C ALA A 385 14.31 12.07 15.58
N SER A 386 15.49 12.49 15.09
CA SER A 386 16.07 13.82 15.33
C SER A 386 15.34 14.99 14.68
#